data_AF-A0A536VHF2-F1
#
_entry.id   AF-A0A536VHF2-F1
#
_cell.length_a   1.000
_cell.length_b   1.000
_cell.length_c   1.000
_cell.angle_alpha   90.00
_cell.angle_beta   90.00
_cell.angle_gamma   90.00
#
_symmetry.space_group_name_H-M   'P 1'
#
loop_
_entity.id
_entity.type
_entity.pdbx_description
1 polymer ?
#
loop_
_entity_poly.entity_id
_entity_poly.type
_entity_poly.pdbx_seq_one_letter_code
_entity_poly.pdbx_strand_id
1 'polypeptide(L)'
;MFLISMSTALLALGFALPAIAQLPLVAPSVVDPNLAVRKVAFGLNQPTSMAFIGANDILALEKATGKVQRIINNVVQGTPALDLPVNSASERGLLGIALHPAFPANPSVYLYWTESSTGADSANLADVLLLGNRVDRFIWNGSTLTLDRNLIRLHAFQADAGQTLRGNHNGGVLKFGPDGKLYIVIGDNGRRGWMQNLPCGPTAVCPGPVVPDDQFGGPMPDNAHLTGVILRLNDDGTTPADNPFFAVGAAIGGEVGANIQKVFAYGIRNTFGMDFDPVS
;
A
#
# COMPACT_ATOMS: atom_id res chain seq x y z
N MET A 1 -8.62 52.08 59.32
CA MET A 1 -7.70 51.29 58.48
C MET A 1 -8.48 50.91 57.23
N PHE A 2 -8.37 51.73 56.18
CA PHE A 2 -9.21 51.66 54.98
C PHE A 2 -8.64 50.65 53.99
N LEU A 3 -9.50 49.73 53.50
CA LEU A 3 -9.24 48.87 52.36
C LEU A 3 -9.43 49.66 51.06
N ILE A 4 -8.47 49.58 50.14
CA ILE A 4 -8.63 49.98 48.74
C ILE A 4 -8.44 48.72 47.89
N SER A 5 -9.51 48.32 47.21
CA SER A 5 -9.55 47.28 46.18
C SER A 5 -9.11 47.90 44.85
N MET A 6 -8.09 47.35 44.20
CA MET A 6 -7.79 47.66 42.79
C MET A 6 -8.32 46.53 41.91
N SER A 7 -9.35 46.83 41.12
CA SER A 7 -9.81 45.97 40.03
C SER A 7 -8.97 46.21 38.78
N THR A 8 -8.25 45.19 38.32
CA THR A 8 -7.61 45.18 37.00
C THR A 8 -8.59 44.65 35.96
N ALA A 9 -8.97 45.51 35.01
CA ALA A 9 -9.73 45.11 33.83
C ALA A 9 -8.76 44.55 32.77
N LEU A 10 -8.89 43.24 32.47
CA LEU A 10 -8.20 42.62 31.33
C LEU A 10 -9.06 42.82 30.08
N LEU A 11 -8.59 43.66 29.15
CA LEU A 11 -9.18 43.75 27.80
C LEU A 11 -8.77 42.51 27.01
N ALA A 12 -9.71 41.59 26.77
CA ALA A 12 -9.51 40.49 25.82
C ALA A 12 -9.74 41.01 24.40
N LEU A 13 -8.67 41.31 23.65
CA LEU A 13 -8.76 41.49 22.20
C LEU A 13 -8.96 40.13 21.54
N GLY A 14 -10.19 39.84 21.13
CA GLY A 14 -10.51 38.69 20.29
C GLY A 14 -9.95 38.88 18.89
N PHE A 15 -8.91 38.13 18.53
CA PHE A 15 -8.48 38.01 17.14
C PHE A 15 -9.46 37.09 16.40
N ALA A 16 -10.31 37.67 15.55
CA ALA A 16 -11.06 36.90 14.56
C ALA A 16 -10.09 36.42 13.48
N LEU A 17 -9.82 35.12 13.43
CA LEU A 17 -9.09 34.52 12.31
C LEU A 17 -9.94 34.68 11.04
N PRO A 18 -9.39 35.15 9.91
CA PRO A 18 -10.13 35.26 8.68
C PRO A 18 -10.54 33.85 8.22
N ALA A 19 -11.83 33.68 7.93
CA ALA A 19 -12.34 32.47 7.30
C ALA A 19 -11.64 32.29 5.95
N ILE A 20 -10.80 31.26 5.83
CA ILE A 20 -10.23 30.86 4.55
C ILE A 20 -11.41 30.37 3.70
N ALA A 21 -11.75 31.14 2.67
CA ALA A 21 -12.75 30.73 1.70
C ALA A 21 -12.28 29.42 1.04
N GLN A 22 -12.97 28.32 1.30
CA GLN A 22 -12.79 27.08 0.55
C GLN A 22 -13.16 27.34 -0.90
N LEU A 23 -12.17 27.30 -1.79
CA LEU A 23 -12.42 27.30 -3.22
C LEU A 23 -13.39 26.14 -3.54
N PRO A 24 -14.46 26.37 -4.31
CA PRO A 24 -15.36 25.30 -4.70
C PRO A 24 -14.57 24.25 -5.47
N LEU A 25 -14.60 23.01 -4.97
CA LEU A 25 -13.97 21.87 -5.62
C LEU A 25 -14.69 21.67 -6.97
N VAL A 26 -14.05 22.02 -8.08
CA VAL A 26 -14.60 21.73 -9.42
C VAL A 26 -14.55 20.21 -9.59
N ALA A 27 -15.72 19.59 -9.69
CA ALA A 27 -15.81 18.15 -9.91
C ALA A 27 -15.16 17.79 -11.26
N PRO A 28 -14.49 16.63 -11.37
CA PRO A 28 -14.01 16.13 -12.65
C PRO A 28 -15.15 16.10 -13.68
N SER A 29 -14.88 16.57 -14.90
CA SER A 29 -15.83 16.51 -16.01
C SER A 29 -15.42 15.42 -17.00
N VAL A 30 -16.42 14.72 -17.56
CA VAL A 30 -16.23 13.75 -18.63
C VAL A 30 -16.39 14.48 -19.95
N VAL A 31 -15.36 14.43 -20.80
CA VAL A 31 -15.36 15.11 -22.11
C VAL A 31 -15.79 14.19 -23.25
N ASP A 32 -15.80 12.88 -23.04
CA ASP A 32 -16.33 11.91 -24.01
C ASP A 32 -17.87 11.88 -23.91
N PRO A 33 -18.61 12.24 -24.98
CA PRO A 33 -20.07 12.29 -24.95
C PRO A 33 -20.73 10.92 -24.76
N ASN A 34 -20.00 9.82 -24.93
CA ASN A 34 -20.52 8.46 -24.73
C ASN A 34 -20.34 7.95 -23.30
N LEU A 35 -19.67 8.73 -22.44
CA LEU A 35 -19.41 8.37 -21.05
C LEU A 35 -20.17 9.30 -20.10
N ALA A 36 -20.65 8.75 -19.00
CA ALA A 36 -21.28 9.50 -17.92
C ALA A 36 -20.71 9.09 -16.57
N VAL A 37 -20.59 10.04 -15.65
CA VAL A 37 -20.19 9.78 -14.25
C VAL A 37 -21.43 9.77 -13.37
N ARG A 38 -21.61 8.66 -12.65
CA ARG A 38 -22.65 8.52 -11.63
C ARG A 38 -21.98 8.26 -10.29
N LYS A 39 -22.39 9.02 -9.26
CA LYS A 39 -21.98 8.76 -7.88
C LYS A 39 -22.59 7.42 -7.42
N VAL A 40 -21.73 6.49 -7.03
CA VAL A 40 -22.13 5.17 -6.50
C VAL A 40 -22.25 5.20 -4.97
N ALA A 41 -21.28 5.80 -4.27
CA ALA A 41 -21.31 5.95 -2.83
C ALA A 41 -20.56 7.22 -2.42
N PHE A 42 -20.72 7.65 -1.17
CA PHE A 42 -19.98 8.77 -0.57
C PHE A 42 -19.72 8.48 0.92
N GLY A 43 -18.88 9.30 1.55
CA GLY A 43 -18.56 9.16 2.98
C GLY A 43 -17.40 8.21 3.30
N LEU A 44 -16.72 7.67 2.28
CA LEU A 44 -15.49 6.89 2.46
C LEU A 44 -14.32 7.81 2.87
N ASN A 45 -13.43 7.29 3.72
CA ASN A 45 -12.19 7.95 4.13
C ASN A 45 -11.02 7.52 3.26
N GLN A 46 -10.52 8.43 2.41
CA GLN A 46 -9.36 8.20 1.53
C GLN A 46 -9.43 6.85 0.79
N PRO A 47 -10.46 6.60 -0.03
CA PRO A 47 -10.61 5.33 -0.72
C PRO A 47 -9.46 5.07 -1.70
N THR A 48 -8.92 3.85 -1.72
CA THR A 48 -7.77 3.46 -2.57
C THR A 48 -8.16 2.52 -3.70
N SER A 49 -8.70 1.37 -3.35
CA SER A 49 -9.08 0.32 -4.31
C SER A 49 -10.39 -0.35 -3.90
N MET A 50 -10.95 -1.16 -4.79
CA MET A 50 -12.19 -1.88 -4.56
C MET A 50 -12.26 -3.18 -5.35
N ALA A 51 -13.08 -4.12 -4.87
CA ALA A 51 -13.41 -5.36 -5.56
C ALA A 51 -14.91 -5.59 -5.58
N PHE A 52 -15.44 -5.99 -6.73
CA PHE A 52 -16.85 -6.37 -6.89
C PHE A 52 -17.03 -7.83 -6.48
N ILE A 53 -17.75 -8.07 -5.38
CA ILE A 53 -18.10 -9.41 -4.89
C ILE A 53 -19.52 -9.83 -5.33
N GLY A 54 -20.22 -8.94 -6.04
CA GLY A 54 -21.50 -9.15 -6.69
C GLY A 54 -21.88 -7.93 -7.54
N ALA A 55 -23.00 -8.00 -8.27
CA ALA A 55 -23.41 -6.93 -9.20
C ALA A 55 -23.58 -5.55 -8.53
N ASN A 56 -24.04 -5.52 -7.27
CA ASN A 56 -24.22 -4.31 -6.47
C ASN A 56 -23.60 -4.46 -5.08
N ASP A 57 -22.55 -5.28 -4.95
CA ASP A 57 -21.88 -5.59 -3.69
C ASP A 57 -20.37 -5.43 -3.87
N ILE A 58 -19.81 -4.44 -3.18
CA ILE A 58 -18.44 -3.97 -3.37
C ILE A 58 -17.73 -3.96 -2.01
N LEU A 59 -16.51 -4.49 -1.98
CA LEU A 59 -15.55 -4.26 -0.91
C LEU A 59 -14.66 -3.08 -1.32
N ALA A 60 -14.72 -1.97 -0.60
CA ALA A 60 -13.94 -0.75 -0.84
C ALA A 60 -12.95 -0.53 0.30
N LEU A 61 -11.72 -0.20 -0.03
CA LEU A 61 -10.65 0.02 0.93
C LEU A 61 -10.59 1.49 1.37
N GLU A 62 -10.38 1.73 2.65
CA GLU A 62 -10.05 3.06 3.20
C GLU A 62 -8.59 3.08 3.65
N LYS A 63 -7.79 3.97 3.05
CA LYS A 63 -6.33 3.99 3.25
C LYS A 63 -5.92 4.16 4.72
N ALA A 64 -6.55 5.12 5.40
CA ALA A 64 -6.06 5.64 6.66
C ALA A 64 -6.76 5.07 7.90
N THR A 65 -7.97 4.52 7.72
CA THR A 65 -8.72 3.84 8.78
C THR A 65 -8.48 2.34 8.78
N GLY A 66 -7.78 1.80 7.77
CA GLY A 66 -7.54 0.36 7.62
C GLY A 66 -8.80 -0.46 7.35
N LYS A 67 -9.93 0.19 7.05
CA LYS A 67 -11.22 -0.48 6.90
C LYS A 67 -11.43 -1.01 5.49
N VAL A 68 -11.97 -2.22 5.43
CA VAL A 68 -12.65 -2.73 4.24
C VAL A 68 -14.13 -2.44 4.41
N GLN A 69 -14.61 -1.36 3.79
CA GLN A 69 -16.01 -0.98 3.78
C GLN A 69 -16.78 -1.86 2.80
N ARG A 70 -18.01 -2.24 3.16
CA ARG A 70 -18.92 -2.91 2.23
C ARG A 70 -19.93 -1.90 1.70
N ILE A 71 -20.18 -1.95 0.40
CA ILE A 71 -21.18 -1.11 -0.27
C ILE A 71 -22.18 -2.04 -0.92
N ILE A 72 -23.43 -1.98 -0.47
CA ILE A 72 -24.53 -2.77 -1.02
C ILE A 72 -25.54 -1.80 -1.62
N ASN A 73 -25.92 -2.01 -2.89
CA ASN A 73 -26.91 -1.19 -3.58
C ASN A 73 -26.65 0.32 -3.43
N ASN A 74 -25.39 0.74 -3.68
CA ASN A 74 -24.94 2.13 -3.59
C ASN A 74 -24.91 2.72 -2.16
N VAL A 75 -25.02 1.90 -1.11
CA VAL A 75 -25.01 2.33 0.30
C VAL A 75 -23.83 1.72 1.05
N VAL A 76 -22.98 2.57 1.64
CA VAL A 76 -21.92 2.15 2.56
C VAL A 76 -22.57 1.58 3.83
N GLN A 77 -22.23 0.34 4.16
CA GLN A 77 -22.76 -0.33 5.35
C GLN A 77 -22.12 0.24 6.62
N GLY A 78 -22.87 0.30 7.72
CA GLY A 78 -22.39 0.90 8.98
C GLY A 78 -21.30 0.08 9.69
N THR A 79 -21.23 -1.23 9.41
CA THR A 79 -20.19 -2.12 9.94
C THR A 79 -19.22 -2.48 8.81
N PRO A 80 -17.91 -2.21 8.96
CA PRO A 80 -16.92 -2.62 7.97
C PRO A 80 -16.75 -4.15 7.98
N ALA A 81 -16.35 -4.72 6.83
CA ALA A 81 -16.04 -6.13 6.70
C ALA A 81 -14.74 -6.52 7.44
N LEU A 82 -13.84 -5.56 7.63
CA LEU A 82 -12.55 -5.71 8.30
C LEU A 82 -12.03 -4.34 8.74
N ASP A 83 -11.24 -4.31 9.81
CA ASP A 83 -10.50 -3.16 10.29
C ASP A 83 -9.06 -3.62 10.65
N LEU A 84 -8.04 -2.99 10.08
CA LEU A 84 -6.62 -3.35 10.22
C LEU A 84 -5.85 -2.17 10.80
N PRO A 85 -4.90 -2.39 11.72
CA PRO A 85 -4.11 -1.30 12.30
C PRO A 85 -3.07 -0.79 11.30
N VAL A 86 -3.40 0.23 10.52
CA VAL A 86 -2.56 0.68 9.41
C VAL A 86 -1.61 1.81 9.81
N ASN A 87 -0.39 1.79 9.30
CA ASN A 87 0.39 3.02 9.18
C ASN A 87 -0.04 3.72 7.88
N SER A 88 -0.56 4.93 7.96
CA SER A 88 -1.09 5.67 6.81
C SER A 88 -0.26 6.88 6.40
N ALA A 89 0.94 7.03 6.99
CA ALA A 89 1.83 8.13 6.70
C ALA A 89 2.23 8.15 5.21
N SER A 90 2.09 9.31 4.56
CA SER A 90 2.39 9.49 3.13
C SER A 90 1.59 8.53 2.24
N GLU A 91 2.22 7.58 1.54
CA GLU A 91 1.58 6.66 0.60
C GLU A 91 1.23 5.31 1.23
N ARG A 92 1.55 5.10 2.52
CA ARG A 92 1.23 3.86 3.25
C ARG A 92 -0.26 3.76 3.58
N GLY A 93 -0.71 2.56 3.91
CA GLY A 93 -2.08 2.33 4.39
C GLY A 93 -2.63 1.01 3.87
N LEU A 94 -3.95 0.90 3.76
CA LEU A 94 -4.62 -0.19 3.05
C LEU A 94 -4.76 0.17 1.56
N LEU A 95 -4.04 -0.56 0.69
CA LEU A 95 -3.76 -0.09 -0.68
C LEU A 95 -4.40 -0.98 -1.76
N GLY A 96 -4.21 -2.29 -1.69
CA GLY A 96 -4.63 -3.22 -2.75
C GLY A 96 -5.61 -4.27 -2.27
N ILE A 97 -6.50 -4.68 -3.17
CA ILE A 97 -7.44 -5.79 -2.98
C ILE A 97 -7.51 -6.62 -4.27
N ALA A 98 -7.52 -7.94 -4.14
CA ALA A 98 -7.91 -8.84 -5.22
C ALA A 98 -8.74 -10.01 -4.67
N LEU A 99 -9.63 -10.51 -5.52
CA LEU A 99 -10.38 -11.74 -5.26
C LEU A 99 -9.63 -12.91 -5.88
N HIS A 100 -9.74 -14.09 -5.28
CA HIS A 100 -9.30 -15.31 -5.93
C HIS A 100 -10.02 -15.49 -7.30
N PRO A 101 -9.36 -16.02 -8.35
CA PRO A 101 -9.96 -16.17 -9.67
C PRO A 101 -11.26 -16.99 -9.69
N ALA A 102 -11.38 -17.95 -8.78
CA ALA A 102 -12.57 -18.79 -8.59
C ALA A 102 -13.59 -18.23 -7.57
N PHE A 103 -13.53 -16.95 -7.20
CA PHE A 103 -14.52 -16.35 -6.31
C PHE A 103 -15.93 -16.37 -6.96
N PRO A 104 -17.01 -16.74 -6.23
CA PRO A 104 -17.07 -16.99 -4.79
C PRO A 104 -16.85 -18.46 -4.37
N ALA A 105 -16.65 -19.39 -5.30
CA ALA A 105 -16.42 -20.81 -4.96
C ALA A 105 -15.14 -21.00 -4.13
N ASN A 106 -14.12 -20.17 -4.36
CA ASN A 106 -13.05 -19.92 -3.40
C ASN A 106 -13.23 -18.50 -2.82
N PRO A 107 -13.64 -18.36 -1.55
CA PRO A 107 -13.92 -17.06 -0.92
C PRO A 107 -12.68 -16.29 -0.46
N SER A 108 -11.50 -16.60 -1.01
CA SER A 108 -10.25 -15.94 -0.64
C SER A 108 -10.17 -14.52 -1.21
N VAL A 109 -9.79 -13.57 -0.34
CA VAL A 109 -9.56 -12.15 -0.65
C VAL A 109 -8.15 -11.79 -0.18
N TYR A 110 -7.41 -11.06 -1.01
CA TYR A 110 -6.02 -10.73 -0.77
C TYR A 110 -5.90 -9.23 -0.58
N LEU A 111 -5.19 -8.79 0.47
CA LEU A 111 -5.00 -7.37 0.76
C LEU A 111 -3.51 -7.04 0.82
N TYR A 112 -3.14 -5.90 0.24
CA TYR A 112 -1.85 -5.24 0.46
C TYR A 112 -2.05 -4.08 1.41
N TRP A 113 -1.32 -4.08 2.52
CA TRP A 113 -1.42 -3.02 3.52
C TRP A 113 -0.12 -2.79 4.27
N THR A 114 0.05 -1.61 4.85
CA THR A 114 1.18 -1.27 5.71
C THR A 114 0.79 -1.38 7.18
N GLU A 115 1.40 -2.32 7.90
CA GLU A 115 1.16 -2.58 9.32
C GLU A 115 1.74 -1.48 10.21
N SER A 116 0.90 -0.94 11.09
CA SER A 116 1.35 -0.06 12.16
C SER A 116 2.04 -0.86 13.26
N SER A 117 3.20 -0.40 13.73
CA SER A 117 3.90 -1.03 14.85
C SER A 117 3.23 -0.79 16.21
N THR A 118 2.22 0.08 16.28
CA THR A 118 1.52 0.41 17.55
C THR A 118 0.34 -0.51 17.84
N GLY A 119 -0.08 -1.33 16.88
CA GLY A 119 -1.32 -2.11 16.97
C GLY A 119 -2.61 -1.29 16.79
N ALA A 120 -2.49 -0.02 16.42
CA ALA A 120 -3.60 0.88 16.08
C ALA A 120 -3.21 1.75 14.86
N ASP A 121 -4.19 2.42 14.26
CA ASP A 121 -3.94 3.35 13.16
C ASP A 121 -2.93 4.44 13.58
N SER A 122 -1.92 4.67 12.74
CA SER A 122 -0.95 5.74 12.95
C SER A 122 -0.62 6.46 11.65
N ALA A 123 -0.40 7.77 11.73
CA ALA A 123 0.13 8.59 10.65
C ALA A 123 1.58 9.02 10.89
N ASN A 124 2.23 8.50 11.93
CA ASN A 124 3.64 8.77 12.22
C ASN A 124 4.54 7.89 11.35
N LEU A 125 5.52 8.49 10.67
CA LEU A 125 6.44 7.78 9.78
C LEU A 125 7.26 6.69 10.48
N ALA A 126 7.52 6.85 11.78
CA ALA A 126 8.32 5.92 12.58
C ALA A 126 7.53 4.71 13.09
N ASP A 127 6.19 4.77 13.08
CA ASP A 127 5.31 3.73 13.64
C ASP A 127 5.08 2.58 12.63
N VAL A 128 6.16 2.01 12.11
CA VAL A 128 6.13 0.91 11.14
C VAL A 128 7.30 -0.05 11.38
N LEU A 129 7.13 -1.32 11.05
CA LEU A 129 8.20 -2.31 11.07
C LEU A 129 9.09 -2.20 9.82
N LEU A 130 10.32 -2.72 9.88
CA LEU A 130 11.20 -2.82 8.71
C LEU A 130 10.48 -3.51 7.55
N LEU A 131 9.88 -4.67 7.82
CA LEU A 131 9.05 -5.43 6.88
C LEU A 131 7.55 -5.22 7.17
N GLY A 132 7.11 -3.97 7.17
CA GLY A 132 5.75 -3.57 7.52
C GLY A 132 4.73 -3.64 6.38
N ASN A 133 5.17 -3.71 5.12
CA ASN A 133 4.24 -3.91 4.00
C ASN A 133 3.88 -5.39 3.92
N ARG A 134 2.60 -5.71 3.92
CA ARG A 134 2.09 -7.08 4.00
C ARG A 134 1.20 -7.39 2.82
N VAL A 135 1.31 -8.61 2.32
CA VAL A 135 0.25 -9.24 1.54
C VAL A 135 -0.31 -10.40 2.34
N ASP A 136 -1.58 -10.29 2.69
CA ASP A 136 -2.30 -11.27 3.49
C ASP A 136 -3.50 -11.81 2.73
N ARG A 137 -3.82 -13.08 2.98
CA ARG A 137 -5.03 -13.73 2.52
C ARG A 137 -6.06 -13.78 3.65
N PHE A 138 -7.28 -13.40 3.31
CA PHE A 138 -8.45 -13.43 4.17
C PHE A 138 -9.54 -14.30 3.56
N ILE A 139 -10.43 -14.82 4.38
CA ILE A 139 -11.60 -15.61 3.96
C ILE A 139 -12.86 -14.78 4.16
N TRP A 140 -13.62 -14.62 3.09
CA TRP A 140 -14.93 -13.97 3.10
C TRP A 140 -16.02 -14.96 3.54
N ASN A 141 -16.78 -14.64 4.59
CA ASN A 141 -17.88 -15.48 5.08
C ASN A 141 -19.27 -14.97 4.68
N GLY A 142 -19.36 -13.94 3.83
CA GLY A 142 -20.62 -13.26 3.48
C GLY A 142 -20.91 -12.00 4.29
N SER A 143 -20.14 -11.72 5.34
CA SER A 143 -20.27 -10.52 6.19
C SER A 143 -18.93 -9.88 6.54
N THR A 144 -17.96 -10.69 6.98
CA THR A 144 -16.64 -10.24 7.41
C THR A 144 -15.52 -10.98 6.69
N LEU A 145 -14.33 -10.39 6.72
CA LEU A 145 -13.08 -11.02 6.33
C LEU A 145 -12.34 -11.49 7.57
N THR A 146 -11.88 -12.74 7.58
CA THR A 146 -11.05 -13.29 8.65
C THR A 146 -9.67 -13.62 8.10
N LEU A 147 -8.61 -13.22 8.80
CA LEU A 147 -7.24 -13.54 8.40
C LEU A 147 -7.06 -15.06 8.34
N ASP A 148 -6.59 -15.56 7.21
CA ASP A 148 -6.17 -16.96 7.09
C ASP A 148 -4.65 -17.08 7.17
N ARG A 149 -3.90 -16.30 6.40
CA ARG A 149 -2.42 -16.31 6.47
C ARG A 149 -1.76 -15.08 5.87
N ASN A 150 -0.52 -14.83 6.27
CA ASN A 150 0.40 -13.93 5.57
C ASN A 150 1.08 -14.66 4.42
N LEU A 151 1.16 -14.02 3.25
CA LEU A 151 1.89 -14.56 2.08
C LEU A 151 3.31 -14.03 2.02
N ILE A 152 3.48 -12.73 2.25
CA ILE A 152 4.78 -12.09 2.24
C ILE A 152 4.76 -10.82 3.10
N ARG A 153 5.92 -10.53 3.70
CA ARG A 153 6.25 -9.24 4.30
C ARG A 153 7.35 -8.58 3.51
N LEU A 154 7.21 -7.29 3.30
CA LEU A 154 8.02 -6.48 2.41
C LEU A 154 8.46 -5.21 3.12
N HIS A 155 9.57 -4.65 2.65
CA HIS A 155 10.15 -3.45 3.20
C HIS A 155 9.14 -2.28 3.28
N ALA A 156 9.19 -1.52 4.38
CA ALA A 156 8.34 -0.35 4.61
C ALA A 156 9.04 0.78 5.37
N PHE A 157 9.97 0.47 6.28
CA PHE A 157 10.67 1.47 7.10
C PHE A 157 11.77 2.19 6.31
N GLN A 158 11.49 3.42 5.88
CA GLN A 158 12.41 4.21 5.06
C GLN A 158 13.16 5.19 5.95
N ALA A 159 14.39 4.80 6.32
CA ALA A 159 15.24 5.55 7.24
C ALA A 159 16.69 5.58 6.76
N ASP A 160 16.89 5.84 5.46
CA ASP A 160 18.21 5.81 4.85
C ASP A 160 19.15 6.84 5.50
N ALA A 161 20.43 6.49 5.64
CA ALA A 161 21.41 7.33 6.32
C ALA A 161 21.51 8.73 5.69
N GLY A 162 21.32 9.77 6.51
CA GLY A 162 21.36 11.16 6.06
C GLY A 162 20.11 11.63 5.31
N GLN A 163 19.04 10.82 5.25
CA GLN A 163 17.73 11.22 4.75
C GLN A 163 16.73 11.35 5.90
N THR A 164 15.74 12.24 5.72
CA THR A 164 14.58 12.28 6.61
C THR A 164 13.75 11.02 6.45
N LEU A 165 13.07 10.56 7.51
CA LEU A 165 12.11 9.46 7.39
C LEU A 165 11.10 9.72 6.27
N ARG A 166 10.75 8.67 5.52
CA ARG A 166 9.75 8.72 4.45
C ARG A 166 8.78 7.55 4.54
N GLY A 167 7.78 7.57 3.67
CA GLY A 167 6.75 6.54 3.55
C GLY A 167 6.17 6.51 2.14
N ASN A 168 6.99 6.81 1.13
CA ASN A 168 6.60 6.90 -0.27
C ASN A 168 7.05 5.67 -1.06
N HIS A 169 6.50 5.52 -2.26
CA HIS A 169 6.77 4.46 -3.22
C HIS A 169 6.44 3.06 -2.69
N ASN A 170 5.29 2.92 -2.01
CA ASN A 170 4.84 1.62 -1.50
C ASN A 170 4.25 0.72 -2.60
N GLY A 171 3.81 1.30 -3.72
CA GLY A 171 3.05 0.57 -4.72
C GLY A 171 1.75 0.03 -4.11
N GLY A 172 1.65 -1.28 -3.97
CA GLY A 172 0.56 -1.93 -3.24
C GLY A 172 -0.56 -2.45 -4.12
N VAL A 173 -0.40 -2.43 -5.45
CA VAL A 173 -1.32 -3.08 -6.36
C VAL A 173 -1.11 -4.59 -6.31
N LEU A 174 -2.20 -5.34 -6.26
CA LEU A 174 -2.17 -6.78 -6.48
C LEU A 174 -3.30 -7.21 -7.42
N LYS A 175 -3.04 -8.21 -8.26
CA LYS A 175 -4.02 -8.75 -9.21
C LYS A 175 -3.67 -10.20 -9.56
N PHE A 176 -4.69 -11.03 -9.80
CA PHE A 176 -4.46 -12.33 -10.41
C PHE A 176 -4.33 -12.21 -11.93
N GLY A 177 -3.32 -12.87 -12.48
CA GLY A 177 -3.15 -13.03 -13.93
C GLY A 177 -4.02 -14.14 -14.51
N PRO A 178 -4.11 -14.23 -15.85
CA PRO A 178 -4.81 -15.32 -16.54
C PRO A 178 -4.18 -16.70 -16.28
N ASP A 179 -2.93 -16.74 -15.83
CA ASP A 179 -2.20 -17.92 -15.39
C ASP A 179 -2.54 -18.37 -13.96
N GLY A 180 -3.49 -17.68 -13.30
CA GLY A 180 -3.92 -17.98 -11.94
C GLY A 180 -2.88 -17.62 -10.87
N LYS A 181 -1.85 -16.83 -11.19
CA LYS A 181 -0.85 -16.37 -10.22
C LYS A 181 -1.18 -14.99 -9.69
N LEU A 182 -0.77 -14.74 -8.46
CA LEU A 182 -0.91 -13.46 -7.80
C LEU A 182 0.30 -12.58 -8.12
N TYR A 183 0.06 -11.46 -8.80
CA TYR A 183 1.05 -10.44 -9.09
C TYR A 183 0.97 -9.33 -8.04
N ILE A 184 2.12 -8.96 -7.47
CA ILE A 184 2.22 -7.98 -6.38
C ILE A 184 3.24 -6.92 -6.78
N VAL A 185 2.84 -5.66 -6.75
CA VAL A 185 3.72 -4.53 -7.06
C VAL A 185 4.21 -3.89 -5.77
N ILE A 186 5.52 -3.84 -5.58
CA ILE A 186 6.18 -2.99 -4.59
C ILE A 186 7.06 -1.97 -5.30
N GLY A 187 6.89 -0.69 -4.98
CA GLY A 187 7.76 0.36 -5.47
C GLY A 187 9.16 0.28 -4.88
N ASP A 188 10.05 1.17 -5.31
CA ASP A 188 11.46 1.19 -4.90
C ASP A 188 11.70 1.70 -3.47
N ASN A 189 10.63 2.14 -2.78
CA ASN A 189 10.69 2.77 -1.45
C ASN A 189 11.69 3.95 -1.34
N GLY A 190 12.04 4.58 -2.46
CA GLY A 190 13.02 5.67 -2.52
C GLY A 190 14.48 5.24 -2.32
N ARG A 191 14.77 3.93 -2.32
CA ARG A 191 16.10 3.37 -2.04
C ARG A 191 17.04 3.49 -3.25
N ARG A 192 18.25 2.91 -3.19
CA ARG A 192 19.23 2.83 -4.30
C ARG A 192 19.78 1.41 -4.53
N GLY A 193 18.91 0.41 -4.60
CA GLY A 193 19.27 -1.01 -4.77
C GLY A 193 19.52 -1.48 -6.22
N TRP A 194 20.04 -2.70 -6.38
CA TRP A 194 20.33 -3.33 -7.69
C TRP A 194 19.09 -3.52 -8.58
N MET A 195 17.92 -3.67 -7.97
CA MET A 195 16.67 -3.97 -8.69
C MET A 195 15.96 -2.71 -9.20
N GLN A 196 16.58 -1.54 -9.08
CA GLN A 196 15.95 -0.26 -9.38
C GLN A 196 16.40 0.31 -10.73
N ASN A 197 15.54 1.15 -11.31
CA ASN A 197 15.85 1.89 -12.52
C ASN A 197 16.68 3.15 -12.23
N LEU A 198 17.86 2.97 -11.63
CA LEU A 198 18.82 4.03 -11.35
C LEU A 198 20.08 3.78 -12.18
N PRO A 199 20.46 4.70 -13.09
CA PRO A 199 21.64 4.51 -13.94
C PRO A 199 22.93 4.22 -13.17
N CYS A 200 23.06 4.79 -11.96
CA CYS A 200 24.20 4.55 -11.09
C CYS A 200 23.91 3.58 -9.94
N GLY A 201 22.70 3.06 -9.76
CA GLY A 201 22.44 2.10 -8.67
C GLY A 201 23.35 0.87 -8.79
N PRO A 202 23.96 0.35 -7.70
CA PRO A 202 23.92 0.79 -6.29
C PRO A 202 25.13 1.64 -5.88
N THR A 203 25.66 2.44 -6.81
CA THR A 203 26.88 3.24 -6.65
C THR A 203 26.53 4.74 -6.60
N ALA A 204 27.33 5.52 -5.89
CA ALA A 204 27.14 6.98 -5.84
C ALA A 204 27.56 7.70 -7.14
N VAL A 205 28.40 7.05 -7.97
CA VAL A 205 28.98 7.56 -9.21
C VAL A 205 29.10 6.43 -10.24
N CYS A 206 28.88 6.72 -11.53
CA CYS A 206 28.94 5.71 -12.60
C CYS A 206 30.28 5.72 -13.37
N PRO A 207 31.08 4.63 -13.38
CA PRO A 207 31.08 3.50 -12.45
C PRO A 207 31.74 3.87 -11.11
N GLY A 208 31.38 3.17 -10.03
CA GLY A 208 31.87 3.45 -8.68
C GLY A 208 31.81 2.23 -7.76
N PRO A 209 32.34 2.31 -6.53
CA PRO A 209 32.22 1.22 -5.57
C PRO A 209 30.77 1.03 -5.14
N VAL A 210 30.39 -0.23 -4.91
CA VAL A 210 29.11 -0.57 -4.26
C VAL A 210 29.14 0.00 -2.85
N VAL A 211 28.08 0.71 -2.48
CA VAL A 211 27.86 1.18 -1.12
C VAL A 211 26.68 0.43 -0.51
N PRO A 212 26.65 0.21 0.81
CA PRO A 212 25.43 -0.21 1.49
C PRO A 212 24.27 0.69 1.11
N ASP A 213 23.09 0.10 0.98
CA ASP A 213 21.87 0.84 0.60
C ASP A 213 21.34 1.64 1.80
N ASP A 214 21.41 1.06 3.01
CA ASP A 214 21.09 1.73 4.28
C ASP A 214 21.82 1.12 5.51
N GLN A 215 21.36 1.45 6.72
CA GLN A 215 21.89 0.89 7.98
C GLN A 215 21.64 -0.62 8.21
N PHE A 216 20.76 -1.24 7.43
CA PHE A 216 20.46 -2.67 7.49
C PHE A 216 21.26 -3.47 6.46
N GLY A 217 22.09 -2.81 5.64
CA GLY A 217 23.03 -3.43 4.72
C GLY A 217 22.68 -3.20 3.26
N GLY A 218 22.67 -4.27 2.47
CA GLY A 218 22.40 -4.21 1.04
C GLY A 218 23.66 -4.07 0.18
N PRO A 219 23.51 -3.94 -1.14
CA PRO A 219 22.27 -3.61 -1.86
C PRO A 219 21.53 -4.84 -2.43
N MET A 220 22.01 -6.06 -2.13
CA MET A 220 21.43 -7.30 -2.65
C MET A 220 19.95 -7.42 -2.28
N PRO A 221 19.08 -8.02 -3.12
CA PRO A 221 17.64 -8.12 -2.88
C PRO A 221 17.28 -9.20 -1.83
N ASP A 222 17.84 -9.08 -0.64
CA ASP A 222 17.40 -9.83 0.55
C ASP A 222 16.04 -9.30 1.05
N ASN A 223 15.53 -9.81 2.18
CA ASN A 223 14.20 -9.40 2.67
C ASN A 223 14.12 -7.91 3.03
N ALA A 224 15.21 -7.30 3.50
CA ALA A 224 15.26 -5.88 3.83
C ALA A 224 15.36 -4.98 2.58
N HIS A 225 15.73 -5.54 1.43
CA HIS A 225 16.08 -4.78 0.23
C HIS A 225 15.26 -5.14 -1.03
N LEU A 226 14.38 -6.14 -0.96
CA LEU A 226 13.50 -6.54 -2.07
C LEU A 226 12.42 -5.47 -2.33
N THR A 227 12.77 -4.50 -3.16
CA THR A 227 11.93 -3.36 -3.55
C THR A 227 12.07 -3.08 -5.05
N GLY A 228 11.11 -2.34 -5.60
CA GLY A 228 11.10 -1.93 -7.00
C GLY A 228 10.86 -3.08 -7.98
N VAL A 229 10.01 -4.02 -7.59
CA VAL A 229 9.75 -5.27 -8.31
C VAL A 229 8.26 -5.54 -8.45
N ILE A 230 7.92 -6.32 -9.47
CA ILE A 230 6.69 -7.09 -9.54
C ILE A 230 7.04 -8.51 -9.09
N LEU A 231 6.40 -8.99 -8.04
CA LEU A 231 6.47 -10.37 -7.59
C LEU A 231 5.35 -11.18 -8.23
N ARG A 232 5.60 -12.45 -8.52
CA ARG A 232 4.59 -13.42 -8.98
C ARG A 232 4.61 -14.63 -8.08
N LEU A 233 3.51 -14.86 -7.37
CA LEU A 233 3.35 -15.93 -6.38
C LEU A 233 2.18 -16.85 -6.77
N ASN A 234 2.20 -18.09 -6.28
CA ASN A 234 0.97 -18.89 -6.19
C ASN A 234 -0.01 -18.25 -5.19
N ASP A 235 -1.26 -18.68 -5.24
CA ASP A 235 -2.36 -18.17 -4.39
C ASP A 235 -2.18 -18.49 -2.89
N ASP A 236 -1.25 -19.38 -2.56
CA ASP A 236 -0.82 -19.76 -1.22
C ASP A 236 0.49 -19.07 -0.77
N GLY A 237 1.08 -18.22 -1.61
CA GLY A 237 2.33 -17.50 -1.36
C GLY A 237 3.60 -18.23 -1.76
N THR A 238 3.51 -19.49 -2.23
CA THR A 238 4.68 -20.22 -2.72
C THR A 238 5.17 -19.68 -4.08
N THR A 239 6.44 -19.91 -4.38
CA THR A 239 7.04 -19.40 -5.62
C THR A 239 6.76 -20.32 -6.81
N PRO A 240 6.17 -19.82 -7.91
CA PRO A 240 6.04 -20.59 -9.15
C PRO A 240 7.41 -20.90 -9.76
N ALA A 241 7.63 -22.18 -10.12
CA ALA A 241 8.90 -22.62 -10.71
C ALA A 241 9.15 -22.10 -12.13
N ASP A 242 8.10 -21.59 -12.79
CA ASP A 242 8.11 -20.97 -14.10
C ASP A 242 8.36 -19.45 -14.05
N ASN A 243 8.67 -18.88 -12.87
CA ASN A 243 9.08 -17.48 -12.79
C ASN A 243 10.37 -17.24 -13.61
N PRO A 244 10.50 -16.07 -14.27
CA PRO A 244 11.58 -15.81 -15.23
C PRO A 244 12.97 -15.84 -14.59
N PHE A 245 13.07 -15.53 -13.29
CA PHE A 245 14.33 -15.53 -12.55
C PHE A 245 14.49 -16.74 -11.61
N PHE A 246 13.65 -17.78 -11.76
CA PHE A 246 13.66 -18.92 -10.86
C PHE A 246 15.01 -19.66 -10.87
N ALA A 247 15.47 -20.06 -12.06
CA ALA A 247 16.71 -20.83 -12.21
C ALA A 247 17.95 -20.07 -11.71
N VAL A 248 18.06 -18.77 -11.99
CA VAL A 248 19.19 -17.94 -11.53
C VAL A 248 19.15 -17.75 -10.02
N GLY A 249 17.98 -17.52 -9.43
CA GLY A 249 17.86 -17.42 -7.98
C GLY A 249 18.17 -18.74 -7.28
N ALA A 250 17.80 -19.88 -7.87
CA ALA A 250 18.17 -21.20 -7.34
C ALA A 250 19.70 -21.44 -7.36
N ALA A 251 20.38 -20.99 -8.42
CA ALA A 251 21.85 -21.07 -8.52
C ALA A 251 22.58 -20.16 -7.53
N ILE A 252 22.03 -18.98 -7.22
CA ILE A 252 22.57 -18.07 -6.20
C ILE A 252 22.41 -18.68 -4.79
N GLY A 253 21.26 -19.31 -4.52
CA GLY A 253 20.97 -19.91 -3.21
C GLY A 253 20.77 -18.88 -2.10
N GLY A 254 20.53 -19.37 -0.88
CA GLY A 254 20.28 -18.53 0.29
C GLY A 254 19.06 -17.62 0.16
N GLU A 255 19.00 -16.61 1.02
CA GLU A 255 17.88 -15.65 1.08
C GLU A 255 17.72 -14.83 -0.20
N VAL A 256 18.83 -14.28 -0.72
CA VAL A 256 18.84 -13.48 -1.95
C VAL A 256 18.34 -14.31 -3.14
N GLY A 257 18.83 -15.54 -3.28
CA GLY A 257 18.37 -16.45 -4.33
C GLY A 257 16.89 -16.80 -4.21
N ALA A 258 16.39 -17.04 -2.99
CA ALA A 258 14.98 -17.30 -2.73
C ALA A 258 14.08 -16.10 -3.01
N ASN A 259 14.58 -14.86 -2.90
CA ASN A 259 13.85 -13.66 -3.25
C ASN A 259 13.84 -13.40 -4.75
N ILE A 260 14.98 -13.57 -5.43
CA ILE A 260 15.07 -13.48 -6.88
C ILE A 260 14.11 -14.45 -7.57
N GLN A 261 13.94 -15.67 -7.03
CA GLN A 261 12.97 -16.64 -7.55
C GLN A 261 11.52 -16.11 -7.59
N LYS A 262 11.14 -15.19 -6.69
CA LYS A 262 9.78 -14.60 -6.63
C LYS A 262 9.55 -13.48 -7.64
N VAL A 263 10.62 -12.92 -8.20
CA VAL A 263 10.56 -11.75 -9.09
C VAL A 263 10.01 -12.15 -10.46
N PHE A 264 9.09 -11.34 -10.97
CA PHE A 264 8.60 -11.41 -12.35
C PHE A 264 9.19 -10.28 -13.20
N ALA A 265 9.25 -9.07 -12.64
CA ALA A 265 9.88 -7.91 -13.28
C ALA A 265 10.51 -7.00 -12.22
N TYR A 266 11.44 -6.14 -12.64
CA TYR A 266 12.15 -5.20 -11.78
C TYR A 266 12.32 -3.84 -12.47
N GLY A 267 12.83 -2.84 -11.73
CA GLY A 267 12.94 -1.46 -12.21
C GLY A 267 11.68 -0.62 -11.98
N ILE A 268 10.81 -1.05 -11.05
CA ILE A 268 9.55 -0.37 -10.74
C ILE A 268 9.80 0.75 -9.73
N ARG A 269 9.48 2.01 -10.07
CA ARG A 269 9.64 3.15 -9.15
C ARG A 269 8.47 3.26 -8.19
N ASN A 270 7.30 3.68 -8.69
CA ASN A 270 6.10 3.87 -7.88
C ASN A 270 4.84 3.70 -8.74
N THR A 271 4.30 2.49 -8.77
CA THR A 271 3.15 2.15 -9.63
C THR A 271 1.91 1.90 -8.79
N PHE A 272 0.82 2.60 -9.13
CA PHE A 272 -0.48 2.53 -8.44
C PHE A 272 -1.58 1.80 -9.24
N GLY A 273 -1.28 1.28 -10.43
CA GLY A 273 -2.22 0.51 -11.24
C GLY A 273 -1.55 -0.59 -12.05
N MET A 274 -2.28 -1.69 -12.26
CA MET A 274 -1.89 -2.81 -13.11
C MET A 274 -3.17 -3.49 -13.60
N ASP A 275 -3.18 -3.90 -14.87
CA ASP A 275 -4.24 -4.73 -15.42
C ASP A 275 -3.67 -5.75 -16.41
N PHE A 276 -4.44 -6.77 -16.71
CA PHE A 276 -4.16 -7.74 -17.77
C PHE A 276 -5.03 -7.42 -18.98
N ASP A 277 -4.46 -7.50 -20.17
CA ASP A 277 -5.22 -7.39 -21.40
C ASP A 277 -6.15 -8.62 -21.51
N PRO A 278 -7.46 -8.46 -21.68
CA PRO A 278 -8.38 -9.59 -21.79
C PRO A 278 -8.21 -10.40 -23.09
N VAL A 279 -7.39 -9.94 -24.04
CA VAL A 279 -7.21 -10.55 -25.37
C VAL A 279 -5.81 -11.19 -25.55
N SER A 280 -4.90 -11.03 -24.58
CA SER A 280 -3.54 -11.59 -24.64
C SER A 280 -3.46 -13.08 -24.37
#